data_AF-A0A2G9R5A6-F1
#
_entry.id   AF-A0A2G9R5A6-F1
#
_cell.length_a   1.000
_cell.length_b   1.000
_cell.length_c   1.000
_cell.angle_alpha   90.00
_cell.angle_beta   90.00
_cell.angle_gamma   90.00
#
_symmetry.space_group_name_H-M   'P 1'
#
loop_
_entity.id
_entity.type
_entity.pdbx_description
1 polymer ?
#
loop_
_entity_poly.entity_id
_entity_poly.type
_entity_poly.pdbx_seq_one_letter_code
_entity_poly.pdbx_strand_id
1 'polypeptide(L)'
;PRWFPYLHRIQKRVESHAPCHNDTCYEWVTQQDLAPFRSGISRDVMKNLISRKLGTHYQIINHRLYREEECMFPARCSGVEHFFLELLPDLPDMEMVINVRDYPQVPHWMKPVIPVFSFSKTSDYRDIMYPAWTFWEGGPAVWPIYPTGLGRWDLMREDLKQSARRWPWEKKMSKGYFRGS
;
A
#
# COMPACT_ATOMS: atom_id res chain seq x y z
N PRO A 1 -11.65 -39.99 4.66
CA PRO A 1 -12.41 -39.15 3.68
C PRO A 1 -11.50 -38.15 2.95
N ARG A 2 -11.59 -38.03 1.62
CA ARG A 2 -10.74 -37.17 0.76
C ARG A 2 -10.67 -35.69 1.21
N TRP A 3 -11.74 -35.16 1.80
CA TRP A 3 -11.85 -33.76 2.18
C TRP A 3 -11.40 -33.43 3.60
N PHE A 4 -11.12 -34.44 4.42
CA PHE A 4 -10.82 -34.26 5.84
C PHE A 4 -9.67 -33.27 6.12
N PRO A 5 -8.52 -33.31 5.41
CA PRO A 5 -7.42 -32.37 5.67
C PRO A 5 -7.82 -30.90 5.43
N TYR A 6 -8.69 -30.63 4.46
CA TYR A 6 -9.14 -29.27 4.15
C TYR A 6 -10.15 -28.79 5.19
N LEU A 7 -11.13 -29.61 5.53
CA LEU A 7 -12.16 -29.27 6.53
C LEU A 7 -11.53 -29.02 7.90
N HIS A 8 -10.58 -29.87 8.32
CA HIS A 8 -9.87 -29.69 9.58
C HIS A 8 -9.05 -28.39 9.60
N ARG A 9 -8.39 -28.04 8.49
CA ARG A 9 -7.67 -26.76 8.36
C ARG A 9 -8.61 -25.55 8.43
N ILE A 10 -9.77 -25.61 7.77
CA ILE A 10 -10.79 -24.56 7.80
C ILE A 10 -11.28 -24.37 9.24
N GLN A 11 -11.69 -25.45 9.90
CA GLN A 11 -12.16 -25.42 11.28
C GLN A 11 -11.14 -24.76 12.21
N LYS A 12 -9.90 -25.26 12.20
CA LYS A 12 -8.83 -24.71 13.05
C LYS A 12 -8.60 -23.21 12.81
N ARG A 13 -8.70 -22.76 11.55
CA ARG A 13 -8.51 -21.34 11.20
C ARG A 13 -9.68 -20.48 11.66
N VAL A 14 -10.91 -20.94 11.48
CA VAL A 14 -12.12 -20.25 11.96
C VAL A 14 -12.09 -20.14 13.48
N GLU A 15 -11.74 -21.20 14.21
CA GLU A 15 -11.61 -21.21 15.67
C GLU A 15 -10.54 -20.24 16.18
N SER A 16 -9.43 -20.08 15.44
CA SER A 16 -8.34 -19.16 15.81
C SER A 16 -8.54 -17.72 15.31
N HIS A 17 -9.54 -17.46 14.47
CA HIS A 17 -9.71 -16.15 13.85
C HIS A 17 -10.38 -15.19 14.83
N ALA A 18 -9.70 -14.10 15.15
CA ALA A 18 -10.29 -12.96 15.85
C ALA A 18 -10.70 -11.91 14.79
N PRO A 19 -12.01 -11.67 14.58
CA PRO A 19 -12.45 -10.63 13.68
C PRO A 19 -12.00 -9.25 14.18
N CYS A 20 -11.69 -8.37 13.25
CA CYS A 20 -11.45 -6.96 13.57
C CYS A 20 -12.72 -6.15 13.33
N HIS A 21 -13.07 -5.28 14.28
CA HIS A 21 -14.30 -4.48 14.26
C HIS A 21 -14.08 -2.96 14.30
N ASN A 22 -12.83 -2.51 14.45
CA ASN A 22 -12.49 -1.10 14.68
C ASN A 22 -11.42 -0.61 13.70
N ASP A 23 -11.12 0.68 13.72
CA ASP A 23 -10.14 1.31 12.83
C ASP A 23 -8.68 0.89 13.05
N THR A 24 -8.42 -0.02 14.00
CA THR A 24 -7.08 -0.51 14.38
C THR A 24 -6.67 -1.81 13.69
N CYS A 25 -7.45 -2.33 12.73
CA CYS A 25 -7.17 -3.61 12.06
C CYS A 25 -5.77 -3.73 11.45
N TYR A 26 -5.18 -2.59 11.07
CA TYR A 26 -3.90 -2.53 10.39
C TYR A 26 -2.78 -1.95 11.26
N GLU A 27 -3.05 -1.60 12.52
CA GLU A 27 -2.07 -0.98 13.43
C GLU A 27 -0.83 -1.86 13.61
N TRP A 28 -1.03 -3.17 13.69
CA TRP A 28 0.07 -4.13 13.81
C TRP A 28 1.08 -4.01 12.66
N VAL A 29 0.62 -3.72 11.43
CA VAL A 29 1.48 -3.55 10.25
C VAL A 29 2.35 -2.32 10.45
N THR A 30 1.75 -1.20 10.85
CA THR A 30 2.48 0.04 11.15
C THR A 30 3.51 -0.17 12.26
N GLN A 31 3.13 -0.85 13.35
CA GLN A 31 4.04 -1.12 14.47
C GLN A 31 5.22 -1.99 14.06
N GLN A 32 5.01 -3.00 13.20
CA GLN A 32 6.08 -3.85 12.68
C GLN A 32 7.00 -3.09 11.73
N ASP A 33 6.44 -2.31 10.82
CA ASP A 33 7.20 -1.62 9.79
C ASP A 33 8.05 -0.48 10.36
N LEU A 34 7.57 0.16 11.43
CA LEU A 34 8.31 1.19 12.15
C LEU A 34 9.29 0.64 13.20
N ALA A 35 9.18 -0.64 13.58
CA ALA A 35 10.03 -1.25 14.61
C ALA A 35 11.55 -1.09 14.35
N PRO A 36 12.07 -1.23 13.12
CA PRO A 36 13.49 -1.04 12.83
C PRO A 36 14.01 0.39 13.07
N PHE A 37 13.12 1.38 13.16
CA PHE A 37 13.46 2.81 13.26
C PHE A 37 13.22 3.40 14.66
N ARG A 38 12.92 2.56 15.66
CA ARG A 38 12.62 2.98 17.05
C ARG A 38 13.76 3.77 17.72
N SER A 39 15.00 3.58 17.29
CA SER A 39 16.15 4.35 17.77
C SER A 39 16.21 5.78 17.23
N GLY A 40 15.25 6.16 16.38
CA GLY A 40 15.21 7.45 15.69
C GLY A 40 15.82 7.40 14.30
N ILE A 41 15.43 8.37 13.48
CA ILE A 41 15.95 8.61 12.14
C ILE A 41 16.70 9.94 12.20
N SER A 42 18.03 9.92 12.03
CA SER A 42 18.84 11.13 12.10
C SER A 42 18.79 11.92 10.78
N ARG A 43 19.16 13.20 10.85
CA ARG A 43 19.32 14.05 9.65
C ARG A 43 20.30 13.46 8.65
N ASP A 44 21.40 12.85 9.11
CA ASP A 44 22.38 12.22 8.23
C ASP A 44 21.83 10.98 7.52
N VAL A 45 20.98 10.21 8.20
CA VAL A 45 20.25 9.09 7.60
C VAL A 45 19.33 9.59 6.49
N MET A 46 18.55 10.66 6.75
CA MET A 46 17.68 11.26 5.72
C MET A 46 18.47 11.82 4.54
N LYS A 47 19.55 12.56 4.80
CA LYS A 47 20.41 13.11 3.74
C LYS A 47 21.02 12.01 2.87
N ASN A 48 21.50 10.93 3.50
CA ASN A 48 22.01 9.77 2.77
C ASN A 48 20.91 9.12 1.93
N LEU A 49 19.73 8.88 2.52
CA LEU A 49 18.57 8.31 1.84
C LEU A 49 18.17 9.11 0.58
N ILE A 50 18.05 10.44 0.70
CA ILE A 50 17.68 11.33 -0.42
C ILE A 50 18.72 11.23 -1.55
N SER A 51 20.02 11.22 -1.22
CA SER A 51 21.10 11.09 -2.22
C SER A 51 21.06 9.79 -3.02
N ARG A 52 20.46 8.73 -2.47
CA ARG A 52 20.36 7.41 -3.12
C ARG A 52 19.21 7.30 -4.12
N LYS A 53 18.31 8.29 -4.19
CA LYS A 53 17.19 8.36 -5.15
C LYS A 53 16.34 7.07 -5.20
N LEU A 54 16.08 6.49 -4.04
CA LEU A 54 15.28 5.26 -3.89
C LEU A 54 13.76 5.51 -3.97
N GLY A 55 13.34 6.76 -3.98
CA GLY A 55 11.95 7.18 -4.11
C GLY A 55 11.88 8.69 -4.26
N THR A 56 10.68 9.23 -4.18
CA THR A 56 10.40 10.67 -4.26
C THR A 56 10.42 11.29 -2.87
N HIS A 57 11.21 12.34 -2.68
CA HIS A 57 11.31 13.07 -1.41
C HIS A 57 10.14 14.04 -1.21
N TYR A 58 9.49 13.93 -0.05
CA TYR A 58 8.43 14.81 0.41
C TYR A 58 8.78 15.44 1.76
N GLN A 59 8.27 16.64 1.98
CA GLN A 59 8.33 17.33 3.26
C GLN A 59 6.96 17.90 3.60
N ILE A 60 6.57 17.82 4.87
CA ILE A 60 5.43 18.51 5.44
C ILE A 60 5.99 19.53 6.42
N ILE A 61 5.72 20.81 6.18
CA ILE A 61 6.19 21.91 7.04
C ILE A 61 5.04 22.89 7.20
N ASN A 62 4.63 23.14 8.44
CA ASN A 62 3.50 24.02 8.78
C ASN A 62 2.24 23.66 7.98
N HIS A 63 1.86 22.37 7.98
CA HIS A 63 0.68 21.84 7.28
C HIS A 63 0.68 22.12 5.76
N ARG A 64 1.86 22.22 5.14
CA ARG A 64 2.03 22.33 3.68
C ARG A 64 2.89 21.21 3.16
N LEU A 65 2.43 20.58 2.08
CA LEU A 65 3.17 19.53 1.38
C LEU A 65 4.14 20.14 0.37
N TYR A 66 5.39 19.72 0.44
CA TYR A 66 6.45 20.02 -0.51
C TYR A 66 6.99 18.71 -1.06
N ARG A 67 7.45 18.72 -2.30
CA ARG A 67 8.03 17.57 -2.99
C ARG A 67 9.19 18.02 -3.84
N GLU A 68 10.18 17.15 -4.03
CA GLU A 68 11.14 17.36 -5.12
C GLU A 68 10.43 17.41 -6.49
N GLU A 69 11.08 18.08 -7.45
CA GLU A 69 10.51 18.29 -8.78
C GLU A 69 10.24 16.95 -9.50
N GLU A 70 11.22 16.06 -9.47
CA GLU A 70 11.18 14.80 -10.20
C GLU A 70 10.23 13.76 -9.55
N CYS A 71 9.25 13.30 -10.33
CA CYS A 71 8.52 12.08 -10.05
C CYS A 71 8.44 11.21 -11.32
N MET A 72 9.04 10.02 -11.26
CA MET A 72 9.09 9.09 -12.40
C MET A 72 7.71 8.64 -12.87
N PHE A 73 6.73 8.56 -11.97
CA PHE A 73 5.35 8.17 -12.27
C PHE A 73 4.36 9.24 -11.76
N PRO A 74 4.12 10.32 -12.52
CA PRO A 74 3.38 11.49 -12.05
C PRO A 74 1.99 11.17 -11.49
N ALA A 75 1.22 10.30 -12.15
CA ALA A 75 -0.10 9.89 -11.67
C ALA A 75 -0.02 9.11 -10.34
N ARG A 76 1.05 8.35 -10.11
CA ARG A 76 1.26 7.64 -8.83
C ARG A 76 1.57 8.63 -7.70
N CYS A 77 2.43 9.62 -7.96
CA CYS A 77 2.66 10.70 -7.00
C CYS A 77 1.37 11.47 -6.70
N SER A 78 0.58 11.81 -7.73
CA SER A 78 -0.72 12.48 -7.57
C SER A 78 -1.69 11.67 -6.68
N GLY A 79 -1.76 10.34 -6.90
CA GLY A 79 -2.57 9.45 -6.07
C GLY A 79 -2.10 9.35 -4.61
N VAL A 80 -0.80 9.47 -4.34
CA VAL A 80 -0.26 9.57 -2.97
C VAL A 80 -0.58 10.94 -2.36
N GLU A 81 -0.35 12.01 -3.11
CA GLU A 81 -0.56 13.40 -2.71
C GLU A 81 -2.03 13.67 -2.35
N HIS A 82 -2.99 13.05 -3.05
CA HIS A 82 -4.41 13.12 -2.72
C HIS A 82 -4.68 12.86 -1.23
N PHE A 83 -4.13 11.76 -0.70
CA PHE A 83 -4.34 11.38 0.71
C PHE A 83 -3.55 12.28 1.67
N PHE A 84 -2.35 12.74 1.31
CA PHE A 84 -1.64 13.70 2.16
C PHE A 84 -2.39 15.01 2.28
N LEU A 85 -2.87 15.56 1.16
CA LEU A 85 -3.59 16.83 1.15
C LEU A 85 -4.86 16.78 2.01
N GLU A 86 -5.54 15.62 2.07
CA GLU A 86 -6.68 15.39 2.97
C GLU A 86 -6.27 15.40 4.45
N LEU A 87 -5.12 14.81 4.77
CA LEU A 87 -4.62 14.67 6.15
C LEU A 87 -3.78 15.86 6.64
N LEU A 88 -3.36 16.77 5.76
CA LEU A 88 -2.45 17.87 6.06
C LEU A 88 -2.79 18.67 7.33
N PRO A 89 -4.08 19.01 7.61
CA PRO A 89 -4.43 19.75 8.81
C PRO A 89 -4.02 19.07 10.13
N ASP A 90 -3.92 17.74 10.15
CA ASP A 90 -3.64 16.95 11.35
C ASP A 90 -2.20 16.41 11.41
N LEU A 91 -1.43 16.55 10.32
CA LEU A 91 -0.07 16.02 10.24
C LEU A 91 0.96 16.99 10.83
N PRO A 92 1.89 16.51 11.68
CA PRO A 92 3.01 17.31 12.15
C PRO A 92 4.07 17.49 11.07
N ASP A 93 5.03 18.38 11.34
CA ASP A 93 6.20 18.56 10.47
C ASP A 93 7.02 17.27 10.36
N MET A 94 7.30 16.83 9.14
CA MET A 94 8.05 15.62 8.85
C MET A 94 8.65 15.63 7.44
N GLU A 95 9.56 14.73 7.16
CA GLU A 95 10.03 14.44 5.81
C GLU A 95 10.17 12.94 5.58
N MET A 96 9.96 12.50 4.35
CA MET A 96 9.96 11.08 3.99
C MET A 96 10.33 10.87 2.53
N VAL A 97 10.78 9.66 2.21
CA VAL A 97 10.99 9.22 0.82
C VAL A 97 9.99 8.13 0.48
N ILE A 98 9.17 8.39 -0.54
CA ILE A 98 8.11 7.51 -0.99
C ILE A 98 8.47 6.94 -2.35
N ASN A 99 8.76 5.65 -2.37
CA ASN A 99 8.96 4.90 -3.59
C ASN A 99 7.60 4.62 -4.26
N VAL A 100 7.42 5.18 -5.46
CA VAL A 100 6.26 4.93 -6.33
C VAL A 100 6.53 3.88 -7.41
N ARG A 101 7.66 3.18 -7.37
CA ARG A 101 7.96 2.05 -8.27
C ARG A 101 7.28 0.77 -7.78
N ASP A 102 7.28 -0.25 -8.63
CA ASP A 102 6.62 -1.53 -8.34
C ASP A 102 7.33 -2.36 -7.26
N TYR A 103 8.64 -2.20 -7.10
CA TYR A 103 9.48 -3.08 -6.28
C TYR A 103 10.05 -2.35 -5.05
N PRO A 104 10.13 -3.01 -3.87
CA PRO A 104 10.71 -2.44 -2.65
C PRO A 104 12.22 -2.16 -2.79
N GLN A 105 12.77 -1.33 -1.88
CA GLN A 105 14.11 -0.75 -2.02
C GLN A 105 15.08 -1.11 -0.90
N VAL A 106 14.60 -1.59 0.25
CA VAL A 106 15.40 -1.77 1.46
C VAL A 106 15.44 -3.24 1.85
N PRO A 107 16.26 -4.08 1.18
CA PRO A 107 16.39 -5.47 1.56
C PRO A 107 16.95 -5.62 2.99
N HIS A 108 16.61 -6.72 3.65
CA HIS A 108 16.87 -6.93 5.08
C HIS A 108 18.36 -6.95 5.45
N TRP A 109 19.23 -7.30 4.50
CA TRP A 109 20.68 -7.33 4.65
C TRP A 109 21.34 -5.93 4.58
N MET A 110 20.61 -4.91 4.10
CA MET A 110 21.14 -3.55 3.97
C MET A 110 21.45 -2.93 5.33
N LYS A 111 22.62 -2.29 5.45
CA LYS A 111 23.08 -1.55 6.64
C LYS A 111 23.66 -0.19 6.23
N PRO A 112 23.38 0.91 6.95
CA PRO A 112 22.35 1.03 7.98
C PRO A 112 20.94 0.89 7.40
N VAL A 113 19.94 0.67 8.27
CA VAL A 113 18.53 0.63 7.84
C VAL A 113 18.09 2.05 7.51
N ILE A 114 17.38 2.22 6.40
CA ILE A 114 16.89 3.51 5.92
C ILE A 114 15.36 3.47 5.70
N PRO A 115 14.64 4.55 6.04
CA PRO A 115 13.18 4.55 5.99
C PRO A 115 12.65 4.92 4.59
N VAL A 116 12.42 3.91 3.75
CA VAL A 116 11.74 4.09 2.45
C VAL A 116 10.32 3.57 2.56
N PHE A 117 9.34 4.34 2.09
CA PHE A 117 7.96 3.89 1.97
C PHE A 117 7.74 3.22 0.61
N SER A 118 7.24 1.99 0.58
CA SER A 118 6.91 1.23 -0.65
C SER A 118 5.56 0.54 -0.49
N PHE A 119 4.71 0.53 -1.53
CA PHE A 119 3.34 0.00 -1.39
C PHE A 119 3.26 -1.53 -1.17
N SER A 120 4.33 -2.26 -1.50
CA SER A 120 4.40 -3.72 -1.43
C SER A 120 5.80 -4.18 -1.05
N LYS A 121 5.88 -5.28 -0.28
CA LYS A 121 7.14 -5.91 0.13
C LYS A 121 6.94 -7.37 0.57
N THR A 122 8.05 -8.10 0.74
CA THR A 122 8.08 -9.37 1.48
C THR A 122 8.72 -9.17 2.87
N SER A 123 8.75 -10.22 3.69
CA SER A 123 9.51 -10.22 4.95
C SER A 123 11.01 -10.00 4.78
N ASP A 124 11.53 -10.11 3.56
CA ASP A 124 12.94 -9.91 3.23
C ASP A 124 13.29 -8.42 3.02
N TYR A 125 12.32 -7.52 3.20
CA TYR A 125 12.47 -6.08 3.03
C TYR A 125 12.01 -5.31 4.26
N ARG A 126 12.61 -4.14 4.46
CA ARG A 126 12.40 -3.23 5.59
C ARG A 126 11.71 -1.93 5.19
N ASP A 127 11.24 -1.82 3.95
CA ASP A 127 10.39 -0.73 3.51
C ASP A 127 9.15 -0.61 4.40
N ILE A 128 8.64 0.60 4.58
CA ILE A 128 7.41 0.87 5.33
C ILE A 128 6.24 0.83 4.33
N MET A 129 5.26 -0.04 4.56
CA MET A 129 4.11 -0.12 3.67
C MET A 129 3.20 1.10 3.81
N TYR A 130 2.64 1.52 2.68
CA TYR A 130 1.61 2.56 2.62
C TYR A 130 0.49 2.14 1.65
N PRO A 131 -0.74 2.66 1.81
CA PRO A 131 -1.82 2.42 0.86
C PRO A 131 -1.44 2.91 -0.54
N ALA A 132 -1.47 2.02 -1.53
CA ALA A 132 -1.03 2.35 -2.88
C ALA A 132 -1.82 3.51 -3.49
N TRP A 133 -1.14 4.30 -4.33
CA TRP A 133 -1.72 5.39 -5.14
C TRP A 133 -3.02 5.00 -5.84
N THR A 134 -3.13 3.74 -6.31
CA THR A 134 -4.28 3.22 -7.06
C THR A 134 -5.60 3.21 -6.30
N PHE A 135 -5.61 3.43 -4.98
CA PHE A 135 -6.86 3.70 -4.27
C PHE A 135 -7.54 4.96 -4.82
N TRP A 136 -6.76 5.93 -5.32
CA TRP A 136 -7.25 7.13 -5.99
C TRP A 136 -6.98 7.10 -7.50
N GLU A 137 -5.72 6.96 -7.93
CA GLU A 137 -5.35 6.98 -9.36
C GLU A 137 -3.94 6.40 -9.62
N GLY A 138 -3.50 6.37 -10.89
CA GLY A 138 -2.14 5.96 -11.26
C GLY A 138 -1.88 4.44 -11.23
N GLY A 139 -2.93 3.62 -11.10
CA GLY A 139 -2.85 2.18 -11.31
C GLY A 139 -2.66 1.80 -12.79
N PRO A 140 -2.61 0.50 -13.11
CA PRO A 140 -2.38 0.03 -14.48
C PRO A 140 -3.41 0.56 -15.48
N ALA A 141 -2.93 1.14 -16.58
CA ALA A 141 -3.76 1.63 -17.69
C ALA A 141 -4.03 0.51 -18.71
N VAL A 142 -4.91 -0.42 -18.34
CA VAL A 142 -5.25 -1.58 -19.18
C VAL A 142 -6.26 -1.15 -20.25
N TRP A 143 -5.82 -1.01 -21.49
CA TRP A 143 -6.70 -0.65 -22.62
C TRP A 143 -7.60 -1.83 -23.03
N PRO A 144 -8.91 -1.62 -23.30
CA PRO A 144 -9.66 -0.35 -23.25
C PRO A 144 -10.39 -0.09 -21.92
N ILE A 145 -10.25 -0.99 -20.92
CA ILE A 145 -11.09 -0.99 -19.72
C ILE A 145 -10.74 0.10 -18.69
N TYR A 146 -9.48 0.51 -18.61
CA TYR A 146 -8.99 1.57 -17.72
C TYR A 146 -8.11 2.55 -18.50
N PRO A 147 -8.69 3.38 -19.40
CA PRO A 147 -7.92 4.23 -20.30
C PRO A 147 -7.08 5.29 -19.58
N THR A 148 -7.49 5.69 -18.37
CA THR A 148 -6.80 6.67 -17.52
C THR A 148 -6.10 6.01 -16.32
N GLY A 149 -5.89 4.70 -16.35
CA GLY A 149 -5.35 3.94 -15.22
C GLY A 149 -6.43 3.49 -14.23
N LEU A 150 -6.20 2.32 -13.62
CA LEU A 150 -7.03 1.84 -12.50
C LEU A 150 -6.93 2.83 -11.33
N GLY A 151 -8.06 3.13 -10.71
CA GLY A 151 -8.19 4.13 -9.66
C GLY A 151 -9.56 4.09 -9.00
N ARG A 152 -9.86 5.12 -8.21
CA ARG A 152 -11.19 5.40 -7.65
C ARG A 152 -11.82 4.17 -6.99
N TRP A 153 -11.12 3.67 -5.98
CA TRP A 153 -11.56 2.50 -5.24
C TRP A 153 -12.95 2.71 -4.60
N ASP A 154 -13.28 3.93 -4.24
CA ASP A 154 -14.60 4.35 -3.79
C ASP A 154 -15.70 3.99 -4.80
N LEU A 155 -15.51 4.33 -6.09
CA LEU A 155 -16.46 4.02 -7.15
C LEU A 155 -16.45 2.53 -7.51
N MET A 156 -15.25 1.96 -7.66
CA MET A 156 -15.07 0.54 -7.99
C MET A 156 -15.76 -0.39 -6.98
N ARG A 157 -15.75 -0.04 -5.69
CA ARG A 157 -16.47 -0.80 -4.65
C ARG A 157 -17.97 -0.86 -4.90
N GLU A 158 -18.59 0.26 -5.29
CA GLU A 158 -20.02 0.30 -5.55
C GLU A 158 -20.39 -0.47 -6.82
N ASP A 159 -19.59 -0.38 -7.88
CA ASP A 159 -19.78 -1.16 -9.11
C ASP A 159 -19.66 -2.67 -8.85
N LEU A 160 -18.65 -3.08 -8.07
CA LEU A 160 -18.47 -4.47 -7.67
C LEU A 160 -19.63 -4.98 -6.81
N LYS A 161 -20.13 -4.16 -5.88
CA LYS A 161 -21.28 -4.50 -5.03
C LYS A 161 -22.56 -4.67 -5.85
N GLN A 162 -22.79 -3.81 -6.85
CA GLN A 162 -23.90 -3.95 -7.78
C GLN A 162 -23.77 -5.22 -8.64
N SER A 163 -22.58 -5.50 -9.17
CA SER A 163 -22.31 -6.71 -9.94
C SER A 163 -22.50 -7.98 -9.10
N ALA A 164 -22.04 -7.99 -7.85
CA ALA A 164 -22.20 -9.10 -6.92
C ALA A 164 -23.68 -9.42 -6.64
N ARG A 165 -24.55 -8.41 -6.52
CA ARG A 165 -26.00 -8.58 -6.37
C ARG A 165 -26.65 -9.23 -7.60
N ARG A 166 -26.15 -8.95 -8.80
CA ARG A 166 -26.62 -9.57 -10.06
C ARG A 166 -26.17 -11.03 -10.18
N TRP A 167 -25.05 -11.39 -9.55
CA TRP A 167 -24.43 -12.72 -9.59
C TRP A 167 -24.34 -13.38 -8.19
N PRO A 168 -25.47 -13.75 -7.56
CA PRO A 168 -25.48 -14.49 -6.30
C PRO A 168 -24.78 -15.84 -6.44
N TRP A 169 -24.34 -16.43 -5.31
CA TRP A 169 -23.50 -17.63 -5.27
C TRP A 169 -24.01 -18.77 -6.18
N GLU A 170 -25.28 -19.14 -6.06
CA GLU A 170 -25.89 -20.24 -6.83
C GLU A 170 -25.95 -19.99 -8.34
N LYS A 171 -25.80 -18.74 -8.81
CA LYS A 171 -25.76 -18.38 -10.23
C LYS A 171 -24.34 -18.31 -10.80
N LYS A 172 -23.31 -18.42 -9.98
CA LYS A 172 -21.91 -18.33 -10.44
C LYS A 172 -21.52 -19.61 -11.20
N MET A 173 -20.67 -19.45 -12.21
CA MET A 173 -20.14 -20.60 -12.96
C MET A 173 -19.06 -21.32 -12.15
N SER A 174 -19.18 -22.64 -11.97
CA SER A 174 -18.20 -23.48 -11.26
C SER A 174 -16.95 -23.76 -12.10
N LYS A 175 -16.27 -22.69 -12.54
CA LYS A 175 -14.99 -22.75 -13.27
C LYS A 175 -14.02 -21.75 -12.66
N GLY A 176 -12.77 -22.15 -12.48
CA GLY A 176 -11.70 -21.21 -12.14
C GLY A 176 -11.58 -20.14 -13.22
N TYR A 177 -11.50 -18.87 -12.83
CA TYR A 177 -11.43 -17.73 -13.75
C TYR A 177 -10.25 -16.85 -13.41
N PHE A 178 -9.43 -16.53 -14.41
CA PHE A 178 -8.32 -15.60 -14.33
C PHE A 178 -8.16 -14.89 -15.68
N ARG A 179 -7.87 -13.59 -15.63
CA ARG A 179 -7.46 -12.76 -16.77
C ARG A 179 -6.41 -11.77 -16.29
N GLY A 180 -5.23 -11.86 -16.88
CA GLY A 180 -4.06 -11.03 -16.60
C GLY A 180 -3.00 -11.31 -17.65
N SER A 181 -1.98 -10.45 -17.71
CA SER A 181 -0.76 -10.67 -18.48
C SER A 181 0.17 -11.68 -17.81
#